data_AF-A0A367QLZ4-F1
#
_entry.id   AF-A0A367QLZ4-F1
#
_cell.length_a   1.000
_cell.length_b   1.000
_cell.length_c   1.000
_cell.angle_alpha   90.00
_cell.angle_beta   90.00
_cell.angle_gamma   90.00
#
_symmetry.space_group_name_H-M   'P 1'
#
loop_
_entity.id
_entity.type
_entity.pdbx_description
1 polymer ?
#
loop_
_entity_poly.entity_id
_entity_poly.type
_entity_poly.pdbx_seq_one_letter_code
_entity_poly.pdbx_strand_id
1 'polypeptide(L)'
;MVLIQEIVQQALSIGYLSVADQNRIQVLLQTSYDSEDLDAFIILQRAVVAGDVKQESRPRKSSLSHSKEAAYNIKLAYQIAAEIAFAAAIALTMPKNTQDRPSLGT
;
A
#
# COMPACT_ATOMS: atom_id res chain seq x y z
N MET A 1 -23.33 23.30 -11.11
CA MET A 1 -22.08 22.51 -11.06
C MET A 1 -22.37 21.38 -10.10
N VAL A 2 -22.17 20.12 -10.48
CA VAL A 2 -22.52 19.00 -9.59
C VAL A 2 -21.41 18.88 -8.54
N LEU A 3 -21.75 19.09 -7.28
CA LEU A 3 -20.81 19.02 -6.15
C LEU A 3 -20.77 17.60 -5.57
N ILE A 4 -19.66 17.21 -4.94
CA ILE A 4 -19.56 15.89 -4.28
C ILE A 4 -20.63 15.81 -3.18
N GLN A 5 -20.86 16.92 -2.48
CA GLN A 5 -21.90 17.05 -1.45
C GLN A 5 -23.30 16.64 -1.94
N GLU A 6 -23.71 17.06 -3.14
CA GLU A 6 -25.05 16.75 -3.68
C GLU A 6 -25.20 15.25 -3.94
N ILE A 7 -24.17 14.63 -4.55
CA ILE A 7 -24.16 13.19 -4.84
C ILE A 7 -24.17 12.39 -3.53
N VAL A 8 -23.37 12.82 -2.55
CA VAL A 8 -23.31 12.22 -1.21
C VAL A 8 -24.68 12.31 -0.52
N GLN A 9 -25.28 13.50 -0.48
CA GLN A 9 -26.58 13.69 0.17
C GLN A 9 -27.67 12.85 -0.49
N GLN A 10 -27.67 12.77 -1.82
CA GLN A 10 -28.60 11.93 -2.53
C GLN A 10 -28.40 10.44 -2.17
N ALA A 11 -27.15 9.96 -2.16
CA ALA A 11 -26.83 8.58 -1.80
C ALA A 11 -27.20 8.24 -0.35
N LEU A 12 -26.98 9.17 0.59
CA LEU A 12 -27.39 9.03 1.99
C LEU A 12 -28.92 9.03 2.13
N SER A 13 -29.62 9.88 1.37
CA SER A 13 -31.09 9.97 1.41
C SER A 13 -31.77 8.73 0.83
N ILE A 14 -31.21 8.13 -0.23
CA ILE A 14 -31.80 6.94 -0.87
C ILE A 14 -31.25 5.63 -0.29
N GLY A 15 -30.17 5.68 0.50
CA GLY A 15 -29.49 4.51 1.06
C GLY A 15 -28.79 3.66 -0.01
N TYR A 16 -28.47 4.23 -1.17
CA TYR A 16 -27.90 3.50 -2.30
C TYR A 16 -26.88 4.37 -3.05
N LEU A 17 -25.76 3.78 -3.44
CA LEU A 17 -24.70 4.47 -4.16
C LEU A 17 -24.38 3.72 -5.47
N SER A 18 -24.81 4.28 -6.61
CA SER A 18 -24.62 3.66 -7.92
C SER A 18 -23.16 3.68 -8.39
N VAL A 19 -22.80 2.81 -9.33
CA VAL A 19 -21.45 2.86 -9.95
C VAL A 19 -21.22 4.17 -10.70
N ALA A 20 -22.26 4.76 -11.29
CA ALA A 20 -22.16 6.04 -12.00
C ALA A 20 -21.82 7.19 -11.05
N ASP A 21 -22.47 7.22 -9.89
CA ASP A 21 -22.24 8.24 -8.85
C ASP A 21 -20.85 8.08 -8.22
N GLN A 22 -20.41 6.86 -7.96
CA GLN A 22 -19.05 6.57 -7.48
C GLN A 22 -17.98 7.09 -8.45
N ASN A 23 -18.14 6.82 -9.75
CA ASN A 23 -17.23 7.33 -10.77
C ASN A 23 -17.20 8.85 -10.77
N ARG A 24 -18.36 9.48 -10.62
CA ARG A 24 -18.47 10.92 -10.65
C ARG A 24 -17.79 11.56 -9.44
N ILE A 25 -18.00 11.01 -8.25
CA ILE A 25 -17.27 11.40 -7.03
C ILE A 25 -15.76 11.22 -7.23
N GLN A 26 -15.32 10.09 -7.80
CA GLN A 26 -13.90 9.83 -8.03
C GLN A 26 -13.27 10.85 -8.99
N VAL A 27 -13.93 11.20 -10.08
CA VAL A 27 -13.46 12.23 -11.02
C VAL A 27 -13.38 13.59 -10.32
N LEU A 28 -14.40 13.97 -9.55
CA LEU A 28 -14.43 15.25 -8.85
C LEU A 28 -13.30 15.36 -7.81
N LEU A 29 -13.05 14.29 -7.04
CA LEU A 29 -11.93 14.20 -6.09
C LEU A 29 -10.55 14.26 -6.78
N GLN A 30 -10.45 13.86 -8.05
CA GLN A 30 -9.20 13.93 -8.82
C GLN A 30 -8.96 15.29 -9.46
N THR A 31 -10.03 16.03 -9.79
CA THR A 31 -9.91 17.32 -10.47
C THR A 31 -9.68 18.46 -9.48
N SER A 32 -10.63 18.66 -8.56
CA SER A 32 -10.65 19.75 -7.58
C SER A 32 -11.75 19.44 -6.57
N TYR A 33 -11.41 19.40 -5.30
CA TYR A 33 -12.35 19.26 -4.19
C TYR A 33 -11.97 20.24 -3.07
N ASP A 34 -12.95 20.68 -2.30
CA ASP A 34 -12.72 21.48 -1.09
C ASP A 34 -12.82 20.63 0.19
N SER A 35 -12.65 21.26 1.35
CA SER A 35 -12.74 20.57 2.64
C SER A 35 -14.12 20.00 2.94
N GLU A 36 -15.19 20.62 2.45
CA GLU A 36 -16.57 20.19 2.67
C GLU A 36 -16.90 18.97 1.81
N ASP A 37 -16.44 18.96 0.56
CA ASP A 37 -16.51 17.80 -0.34
C ASP A 37 -15.79 16.58 0.26
N LEU A 38 -14.62 16.80 0.88
CA LEU A 38 -13.89 15.74 1.56
C LEU A 38 -14.65 15.22 2.79
N ASP A 39 -15.21 16.10 3.62
CA ASP A 39 -15.99 15.70 4.80
C ASP A 39 -17.23 14.90 4.40
N ALA A 40 -17.98 15.40 3.39
CA ALA A 40 -19.11 14.68 2.82
C ALA A 40 -18.71 13.28 2.33
N PHE A 41 -17.57 13.16 1.64
CA PHE A 41 -17.08 11.86 1.19
C PHE A 41 -16.74 10.92 2.36
N ILE A 42 -16.10 11.42 3.42
CA ILE A 42 -15.80 10.62 4.62
C ILE A 42 -17.08 10.13 5.31
N ILE A 43 -18.10 10.99 5.40
CA ILE A 43 -19.42 10.62 5.93
C ILE A 43 -20.04 9.50 5.09
N LEU A 44 -20.00 9.63 3.76
CA LEU A 44 -20.50 8.60 2.84
C LEU A 44 -19.78 7.27 3.04
N GLN A 45 -18.44 7.28 3.14
CA GLN A 45 -17.67 6.05 3.36
C GLN A 45 -18.06 5.37 4.68
N ARG A 46 -18.27 6.16 5.76
CA ARG A 46 -18.72 5.63 7.04
C ARG A 46 -20.10 4.99 6.94
N ALA A 47 -21.05 5.64 6.26
CA ALA A 47 -22.40 5.12 6.05
C ALA A 47 -22.40 3.81 5.23
N VAL A 48 -21.52 3.71 4.22
CA VAL A 48 -21.32 2.46 3.46
C VAL A 48 -20.77 1.35 4.36
N VAL A 49 -19.76 1.64 5.18
CA VAL A 49 -19.17 0.65 6.10
C VAL A 49 -20.14 0.22 7.19
N ALA A 50 -20.97 1.15 7.69
CA ALA A 50 -22.03 0.86 8.64
C ALA A 50 -23.19 0.04 8.02
N GLY A 51 -23.29 0.03 6.69
CA GLY A 51 -24.35 -0.64 5.95
C GLY A 51 -25.60 0.22 5.73
N ASP A 52 -25.58 1.48 6.14
CA ASP A 52 -26.67 2.45 5.93
C ASP A 52 -26.83 2.84 4.45
N VAL A 53 -25.74 2.77 3.69
CA VAL A 53 -25.74 2.98 2.24
C VAL A 53 -25.26 1.73 1.53
N LYS A 54 -26.12 1.14 0.70
CA LYS A 54 -25.77 0.01 -0.14
C LYS A 54 -25.00 0.49 -1.36
N GLN A 55 -23.71 0.20 -1.39
CA GLN A 55 -22.87 0.46 -2.54
C GLN A 55 -23.10 -0.59 -3.64
N GLU A 56 -23.33 -0.13 -4.87
CA GLU A 56 -23.38 -1.01 -6.03
C GLU A 56 -22.00 -1.66 -6.22
N SER A 57 -21.98 -2.98 -6.09
CA SER A 57 -20.77 -3.77 -6.22
C SER A 57 -20.46 -3.95 -7.71
N ARG A 58 -19.35 -3.38 -8.19
CA ARG A 58 -18.80 -3.85 -9.46
C ARG A 58 -18.48 -5.34 -9.30
N PRO A 59 -18.68 -6.17 -10.35
CA PRO A 59 -18.06 -7.48 -10.37
C PRO A 59 -16.55 -7.26 -10.25
N ARG A 60 -16.00 -7.50 -9.05
CA ARG A 60 -14.56 -7.63 -8.87
C ARG A 60 -14.17 -8.76 -9.82
N LYS A 61 -13.51 -8.41 -10.93
CA LYS A 61 -12.57 -9.36 -11.54
C LYS A 61 -11.63 -9.66 -10.39
N SER A 62 -11.79 -10.83 -9.77
CA SER A 62 -10.88 -11.31 -8.75
C SER A 62 -9.50 -11.17 -9.37
N SER A 63 -8.70 -10.21 -8.91
CA SER A 63 -7.27 -10.18 -9.16
C SER A 63 -6.65 -11.33 -8.37
N LEU A 64 -7.00 -12.56 -8.75
CA LEU A 64 -6.24 -13.76 -8.48
C LEU A 64 -4.98 -13.68 -9.35
N SER A 65 -4.04 -12.80 -8.99
CA SER A 65 -2.65 -12.81 -9.47
C SER A 65 -1.86 -11.65 -8.85
N HIS A 66 -1.45 -11.79 -7.58
CA HIS A 66 -0.12 -11.39 -7.05
C HIS A 66 -0.08 -11.59 -5.52
N SER A 67 -0.30 -12.83 -5.07
CA SER A 67 -0.05 -13.23 -3.67
C SER A 67 1.04 -14.30 -3.59
N LYS A 68 2.06 -14.20 -4.46
CA LYS A 68 3.24 -15.08 -4.41
C LYS A 68 4.56 -14.34 -4.15
N GLU A 69 4.56 -13.01 -4.15
CA GLU A 69 5.79 -12.21 -3.96
C GLU A 69 6.10 -11.94 -2.48
N ALA A 70 5.07 -11.76 -1.63
CA ALA A 70 5.29 -11.50 -0.20
C ALA A 70 5.98 -12.68 0.53
N ALA A 71 5.75 -13.91 0.07
CA ALA A 71 6.40 -15.10 0.63
C ALA A 71 7.86 -15.26 0.18
N TYR A 72 8.28 -14.61 -0.92
CA TYR A 72 9.63 -14.72 -1.46
C TYR A 72 10.65 -13.85 -0.71
N ASN A 73 10.21 -12.89 0.10
CA ASN A 73 11.11 -11.91 0.71
C ASN A 73 11.72 -12.39 2.04
N ILE A 74 10.95 -13.01 2.93
CA ILE A 74 11.45 -13.35 4.28
C ILE A 74 12.43 -14.55 4.27
N LYS A 75 12.13 -15.58 3.47
CA LYS A 75 12.94 -16.80 3.39
C LYS A 75 14.27 -16.53 2.68
N LEU A 76 14.23 -15.72 1.62
CA LEU A 76 15.42 -15.31 0.88
C LEU A 76 16.31 -14.39 1.73
N ALA A 77 15.73 -13.40 2.43
CA ALA A 77 16.48 -12.53 3.33
C ALA A 77 17.18 -13.31 4.45
N TYR A 78 16.51 -14.31 5.04
CA TYR A 78 17.10 -15.17 6.06
C TYR A 78 18.27 -16.00 5.51
N GLN A 79 18.12 -16.57 4.32
CA GLN A 79 19.17 -17.36 3.68
C GLN A 79 20.42 -16.51 3.37
N ILE A 80 20.22 -15.33 2.78
CA ILE A 80 21.32 -14.39 2.50
C ILE A 80 22.04 -13.98 3.79
N ALA A 81 21.29 -13.67 4.85
CA ALA A 81 21.87 -13.31 6.13
C ALA A 81 22.71 -14.46 6.73
N ALA A 82 22.23 -15.70 6.65
CA ALA A 82 22.95 -16.87 7.12
C ALA A 82 24.27 -17.10 6.37
N GLU A 83 24.27 -16.95 5.04
CA GLU A 83 25.48 -17.09 4.22
C GLU A 83 26.51 -15.99 4.52
N ILE A 84 26.07 -14.73 4.66
CA ILE A 84 26.95 -13.62 5.02
C ILE A 84 27.58 -13.85 6.40
N ALA A 85 26.78 -14.26 7.39
CA ALA A 85 27.27 -14.53 8.74
C ALA A 85 28.29 -15.67 8.76
N PHE A 86 28.05 -16.74 8.00
CA PHE A 86 28.97 -17.86 7.87
C PHE A 86 30.30 -17.45 7.21
N ALA A 87 30.23 -16.70 6.10
CA ALA A 87 31.41 -16.19 5.42
C ALA A 87 32.24 -15.25 6.32
N ALA A 88 31.57 -14.37 7.08
CA ALA A 88 32.23 -13.49 8.03
C ALA A 88 32.92 -14.28 9.16
N ALA A 89 32.27 -15.31 9.72
CA ALA A 89 32.85 -16.16 10.75
C ALA A 89 34.10 -16.89 10.24
N ILE A 90 34.06 -17.42 9.01
CA ILE A 90 35.24 -18.03 8.38
C ILE A 90 36.35 -16.99 8.20
N ALA A 91 36.05 -15.82 7.64
CA ALA A 91 37.04 -14.78 7.41
C ALA A 91 37.71 -14.31 8.72
N LEU A 92 36.96 -14.28 9.83
CA LEU A 92 37.49 -13.93 11.15
C LEU A 92 38.32 -15.04 11.79
N THR A 93 38.07 -16.30 11.44
CA THR A 93 38.79 -17.46 11.98
C THR A 93 39.95 -17.92 11.10
N MET A 94 40.07 -17.38 9.88
CA MET A 94 41.27 -17.53 9.08
C MET A 94 42.46 -16.84 9.77
N PRO A 95 43.59 -17.54 10.00
CA PRO A 95 44.78 -16.90 10.54
C PRO A 95 45.25 -15.83 9.55
N LYS A 96 45.30 -14.57 10.01
CA LYS A 96 45.91 -13.49 9.25
C LYS A 96 47.36 -13.88 8.97
N ASN A 97 47.69 -14.16 7.72
CA ASN A 97 49.07 -14.38 7.31
C ASN A 97 49.84 -13.08 7.55
N THR A 98 50.69 -13.10 8.58
CA THR A 98 51.54 -12.01 9.00
C THR A 98 52.55 -11.70 7.89
N GLN A 99 52.30 -10.65 7.12
CA GLN A 99 53.38 -9.95 6.45
C GLN A 99 53.35 -8.48 6.87
N ASP A 100 53.48 -8.29 8.18
CA ASP A 100 53.92 -7.04 8.78
C ASP A 100 55.39 -6.83 8.36
N ARG A 101 55.59 -6.19 7.20
CA ARG A 101 56.88 -5.59 6.87
C ARG A 101 56.79 -4.12 7.27
N PRO A 102 57.58 -3.65 8.26
CA PRO A 102 57.70 -2.23 8.47
C PRO A 102 58.50 -1.67 7.30
N SER A 103 57.82 -0.99 6.38
CA SER A 103 58.47 -0.12 5.40
C SER A 103 59.02 1.09 6.14
N LEU A 104 60.20 0.96 6.72
CA LEU A 104 61.01 2.10 7.11
C LEU A 104 61.53 2.75 5.84
N GLY A 105 60.99 3.94 5.54
CA GLY A 105 61.54 4.81 4.51
C GLY A 105 62.93 5.29 4.92
N THR A 106 63.87 5.16 3.98
CA THR A 106 65.10 5.94 3.91
C THR A 106 65.14 6.61 2.55
#